data_AF-A0A956W5K7-F1
#
_entry.id   AF-A0A956W5K7-F1
#
_cell.length_a   1.000
_cell.length_b   1.000
_cell.length_c   1.000
_cell.angle_alpha   90.00
_cell.angle_beta   90.00
_cell.angle_gamma   90.00
#
_symmetry.space_group_name_H-M   'P 1'
#
loop_
_entity.id
_entity.type
_entity.pdbx_description
1 polymer ?
#
loop_
_entity_poly.entity_id
_entity_poly.type
_entity_poly.pdbx_seq_one_letter_code
_entity_poly.pdbx_strand_id
1 'polypeptide(L)' 'MHSPIYVNVRRLISTPLVLDRCAGIMRDELGALMQMRNAPVKPFGVVCGVPFGGLHLSTVYSIRTSMPMIYVHPP' A
#
# COMPACT_ATOMS: atom_id res chain seq x y z
N MET A 1 -16.23 -22.26 3.38
CA MET A 1 -15.68 -20.89 3.40
C MET A 1 -16.76 -19.93 3.90
N HIS A 2 -16.85 -19.71 5.21
CA HIS A 2 -17.70 -18.64 5.75
C HIS A 2 -16.87 -17.89 6.79
N SER A 3 -16.25 -16.79 6.35
CA SER A 3 -15.66 -15.84 7.28
C SER A 3 -16.80 -15.04 7.91
N PRO A 4 -16.85 -14.88 9.24
CA PRO A 4 -17.82 -13.99 9.89
C PRO A 4 -17.50 -12.51 9.65
N ILE A 5 -16.32 -12.20 9.10
CA ILE A 5 -15.84 -10.83 8.91
C ILE A 5 -15.41 -10.62 7.46
N TYR A 6 -15.83 -9.48 6.91
CA TYR A 6 -15.38 -8.97 5.61
C TYR A 6 -14.90 -7.53 5.77
N VAL A 7 -13.67 -7.25 5.31
CA VAL A 7 -13.07 -5.91 5.35
C VAL A 7 -13.03 -5.33 3.94
N ASN A 8 -13.80 -4.27 3.71
CA ASN A 8 -13.82 -3.57 2.44
C ASN A 8 -12.90 -2.33 2.46
N VAL A 9 -11.64 -2.51 2.05
CA VAL A 9 -10.65 -1.43 1.99
C VAL A 9 -10.98 -0.36 0.94
N ARG A 10 -11.88 -0.61 -0.01
CA ARG A 10 -12.29 0.40 -1.00
C ARG A 10 -13.00 1.58 -0.34
N ARG A 11 -13.58 1.39 0.84
CA ARG A 11 -14.22 2.50 1.58
C ARG A 11 -13.22 3.57 2.02
N LEU A 12 -11.92 3.26 2.10
CA LEU A 12 -10.90 4.24 2.49
C LEU A 12 -10.77 5.38 1.46
N ILE A 13 -11.13 5.15 0.19
CA ILE A 13 -11.05 6.17 -0.86
C ILE A 13 -12.03 7.32 -0.66
N SER A 14 -13.09 7.13 0.15
CA SER A 14 -14.09 8.18 0.37
C SER A 14 -13.62 9.26 1.35
N THR A 15 -12.50 9.04 2.04
CA THR A 15 -11.98 9.95 3.06
C THR A 15 -10.48 10.21 2.85
N PRO A 16 -10.10 11.33 2.20
CA PRO A 16 -8.70 11.60 1.84
C PRO A 16 -7.72 11.54 3.02
N LEU A 17 -8.12 12.06 4.19
CA LEU A 17 -7.29 12.04 5.40
C LEU A 17 -6.96 10.61 5.86
N VAL A 18 -7.91 9.69 5.75
CA VAL A 18 -7.71 8.29 6.12
C VAL A 18 -6.75 7.63 5.14
N LEU A 19 -6.89 7.92 3.86
CA LEU A 19 -6.05 7.36 2.81
C LEU A 19 -4.59 7.86 2.93
N ASP A 20 -4.39 9.14 3.22
CA ASP A 20 -3.06 9.69 3.51
C ASP A 20 -2.44 9.05 4.76
N ARG A 21 -3.24 8.87 5.82
CA ARG A 21 -2.79 8.19 7.04
C ARG A 21 -2.36 6.75 6.76
N CYS A 22 -3.11 6.01 5.94
CA CYS A 22 -2.71 4.66 5.52
C CYS A 22 -1.36 4.67 4.81
N ALA A 23 -1.14 5.59 3.85
CA ALA A 23 0.13 5.72 3.17
C ALA A 23 1.29 6.08 4.12
N GLY A 24 1.03 6.93 5.11
CA GLY A 24 1.98 7.23 6.19
C GLY A 24 2.38 5.99 6.98
N ILE A 25 1.40 5.22 7.45
CA ILE A 25 1.63 3.96 8.19
C ILE A 25 2.44 2.97 7.33
N MET A 26 2.10 2.80 6.06
CA MET A 26 2.83 1.92 5.15
C MET A 26 4.30 2.34 5.00
N ARG A 27 4.57 3.65 4.89
CA ARG A 27 5.95 4.17 4.73
C ARG A 27 6.76 3.91 5.99
N ASP A 28 6.18 4.21 7.14
CA ASP A 28 6.86 4.11 8.42
C ASP A 28 7.15 2.63 8.75
N GLU A 29 6.20 1.73 8.48
CA GLU A 29 6.37 0.28 8.63
C GLU A 29 7.46 -0.27 7.69
N LEU A 30 7.39 0.04 6.39
CA LEU A 30 8.39 -0.43 5.43
C LEU A 30 9.78 0.11 5.75
N GLY A 31 9.87 1.39 6.17
CA GLY A 31 11.10 1.98 6.66
C GLY A 31 11.66 1.24 7.87
N ALA A 32 10.83 0.93 8.86
CA ALA A 32 11.24 0.17 10.03
C ALA A 32 11.74 -1.24 9.67
N LEU A 33 11.00 -1.98 8.85
CA LEU A 33 11.37 -3.33 8.40
C LEU A 33 12.69 -3.34 7.62
N MET A 34 12.95 -2.33 6.79
CA MET A 34 14.20 -2.22 6.04
C MET A 34 15.41 -1.89 6.92
N GLN A 35 15.21 -1.28 8.10
CA GLN A 35 16.29 -0.92 9.04
C GLN A 35 16.57 -2.00 10.09
N MET A 36 15.80 -3.09 10.13
CA MET A 36 16.04 -4.19 11.06
C MET A 36 17.37 -4.90 10.77
N ARG A 37 18.04 -5.38 11.82
CA ARG A 37 19.31 -6.13 11.71
C ARG A 37 19.24 -7.29 10.71
N ASN A 38 18.12 -8.01 10.73
CA ASN A 38 17.78 -9.04 9.75
C ASN A 38 16.58 -8.53 8.92
N ALA A 39 16.83 -7.59 8.00
CA ALA A 39 15.79 -6.91 7.26
C ALA A 39 14.96 -7.89 6.40
N PRO A 40 13.66 -8.10 6.71
CA PRO A 40 12.79 -8.95 5.89
C PRO A 40 12.39 -8.28 4.57
N VAL A 41 12.51 -6.95 4.50
CA VAL A 41 12.22 -6.15 3.31
C VAL A 41 13.53 -5.60 2.76
N LYS A 42 13.82 -5.93 1.51
CA LYS A 42 14.96 -5.36 0.78
C LYS A 42 14.59 -3.98 0.23
N PRO A 43 15.57 -3.07 0.00
CA PRO A 43 15.33 -1.85 -0.75
C PRO A 43 14.68 -2.13 -2.10
N PHE A 44 13.73 -1.27 -2.47
CA PHE A 44 12.95 -1.36 -3.70
C PHE A 44 12.84 0.03 -4.34
N GLY A 45 12.65 0.07 -5.65
CA GLY A 45 12.55 1.31 -6.43
C GLY A 45 11.20 1.49 -7.14
N VAL A 46 10.28 0.55 -6.96
CA VAL A 46 8.97 0.55 -7.62
C VAL A 46 7.92 -0.06 -6.70
N VAL A 47 6.70 0.46 -6.75
CA VAL A 47 5.54 -0.07 -6.01
C VAL A 47 4.56 -0.69 -6.99
N CYS A 48 4.04 -1.87 -6.68
CA CYS A 48 3.00 -2.51 -7.48
C CYS A 48 1.63 -2.34 -6.82
N GLY A 49 0.64 -1.86 -7.56
CA GLY A 49 -0.76 -1.85 -7.15
C GLY A 49 -1.47 -3.13 -7.56
N VAL A 50 -1.95 -3.90 -6.58
CA VAL A 50 -2.76 -5.10 -6.84
C VAL A 50 -4.21 -4.69 -7.14
N PRO A 51 -4.76 -5.00 -8.32
CA PRO A 51 -6.15 -4.66 -8.65
C PRO A 51 -7.15 -5.46 -7.80
N PHE A 52 -8.31 -4.90 -7.43
CA PHE A 52 -8.75 -3.50 -7.54
C PHE A 52 -8.61 -2.73 -6.21
N GLY A 53 -8.52 -3.43 -5.08
CA GLY A 53 -8.49 -2.81 -3.75
C GLY A 53 -7.14 -2.20 -3.39
N GLY A 54 -6.04 -2.85 -3.79
CA GLY A 54 -4.68 -2.40 -3.50
C GLY A 54 -4.23 -1.23 -4.37
N LEU A 55 -4.86 -1.02 -5.53
CA LEU A 55 -4.50 0.01 -6.48
C LEU A 55 -4.50 1.41 -5.84
N HIS A 56 -5.57 1.77 -5.15
CA HIS A 56 -5.71 3.11 -4.54
C HIS A 56 -4.69 3.37 -3.42
N LEU A 57 -4.42 2.36 -2.59
CA LEU A 57 -3.42 2.46 -1.52
C LEU A 57 -2.02 2.63 -2.11
N SER A 58 -1.68 1.82 -3.12
CA SER A 58 -0.40 1.93 -3.81
C SER A 58 -0.25 3.27 -4.54
N THR A 59 -1.33 3.83 -5.12
CA THR A 59 -1.29 5.16 -5.74
C THR A 59 -0.96 6.26 -4.74
N VAL A 60 -1.64 6.30 -3.60
CA VAL A 60 -1.37 7.35 -2.59
C VAL A 60 0.00 7.15 -1.96
N TYR A 61 0.43 5.91 -1.72
CA TYR A 61 1.78 5.62 -1.27
C TYR A 61 2.84 6.11 -2.27
N SER A 62 2.64 5.84 -3.57
CA SER A 62 3.51 6.27 -4.66
C SER A 62 3.63 7.80 -4.71
N ILE A 63 2.52 8.52 -4.64
CA ILE A 63 2.51 9.99 -4.58
C ILE A 63 3.28 10.49 -3.35
N ARG A 64 3.02 9.91 -2.18
CA ARG A 64 3.65 10.32 -0.91
C ARG A 64 5.17 10.10 -0.89
N THR A 65 5.64 9.02 -1.51
CA THR A 65 7.06 8.64 -1.52
C THR A 65 7.80 9.06 -2.79
N SER A 66 7.09 9.63 -3.75
CA SER A 66 7.59 9.93 -5.10
C SER A 66 8.20 8.70 -5.81
N MET A 67 7.76 7.50 -5.43
CA MET A 67 8.26 6.25 -6.00
C MET A 67 7.37 5.83 -7.18
N PRO A 68 7.94 5.43 -8.33
CA PRO A 68 7.17 4.96 -9.48
C PRO A 68 6.23 3.79 -9.12
N MET A 69 5.05 3.77 -9.75
CA MET A 69 4.05 2.74 -9.56
C MET A 69 3.78 1.97 -10.85
N ILE A 70 3.66 0.65 -10.74
CA ILE A 70 3.16 -0.26 -11.78
C ILE A 70 1.89 -0.95 -11.29
N TYR A 71 1.09 -1.48 -12.21
CA TYR A 71 -0.02 -2.38 -11.90
C TYR A 71 -0.23 -3.36 -13.04
N VAL A 72 -0.79 -4.52 -12.72
CA VAL A 72 -1.16 -5.52 -13.74
C VAL A 72 -2.49 -5.12 -14.36
N HIS A 73 -2.51 -4.89 -15.67
CA HIS A 73 -3.75 -4.72 -16.42
C HIS A 73 -4.31 -6.12 -16.77
N PRO A 74 -5.56 -6.46 -16.40
CA PRO A 74 -6.18 -7.71 -16.84
C PRO A 74 -6.32 -7.73 -18.37
N PRO A 75 -6.24 -8.89 -19.03
CA PRO A 75 -6.50 -9.00 -20.47
C PRO A 75 -7.93 -8.62 -20.84
#